data_AF-A0A222F403-F1
#
_entry.id   AF-A0A222F403-F1
#
_cell.length_a   1.000
_cell.length_b   1.000
_cell.length_c   1.000
_cell.angle_alpha   90.00
_cell.angle_beta   90.00
_cell.angle_gamma   90.00
#
_symmetry.space_group_name_H-M   'P 1'
#
loop_
_entity.id
_entity.type
_entity.pdbx_description
1 polymer ?
#
loop_
_entity_poly.entity_id
_entity_poly.type
_entity_poly.pdbx_seq_one_letter_code
_entity_poly.pdbx_strand_id
1 'polypeptide(L)'
;MTEVNDAVLHSGGWVEGHTLLSNIATVFKLELPVKGLQVLADKLEPLEVRLDEESRETVAKVTGTAGDPSVEIRVTLNVTFIHDEPDLRRAVPAVPG
;
A
#
# COMPACT_ATOMS: atom_id res chain seq x y z
N MET A 1 8.97 2.13 -7.86
CA MET A 1 8.90 2.38 -6.40
C MET A 1 8.77 3.86 -6.05
N THR A 2 9.25 4.78 -6.89
CA THR A 2 9.01 6.23 -6.77
C THR A 2 7.52 6.60 -6.85
N GLU A 3 6.75 5.89 -7.67
CA GLU A 3 5.36 6.24 -7.99
C GLU A 3 4.37 6.04 -6.83
N VAL A 4 4.56 5.01 -5.99
CA VAL A 4 3.74 4.81 -4.78
C VAL A 4 4.05 5.88 -3.74
N ASN A 5 5.32 6.25 -3.58
CA ASN A 5 5.72 7.32 -2.67
C ASN A 5 5.14 8.66 -3.12
N ASP A 6 5.21 8.96 -4.42
CA ASP A 6 4.59 10.15 -4.99
C ASP A 6 3.08 10.15 -4.79
N ALA A 7 2.39 9.02 -4.99
CA ALA A 7 0.96 8.93 -4.74
C ALA A 7 0.61 9.28 -3.28
N VAL A 8 1.37 8.74 -2.32
CA VAL A 8 1.20 9.00 -0.88
C VAL A 8 1.46 10.47 -0.53
N LEU A 9 2.52 11.06 -1.06
CA LEU A 9 2.86 12.48 -0.84
C LEU A 9 1.76 13.40 -1.37
N HIS A 10 1.22 13.13 -2.57
CA HIS A 10 0.11 13.91 -3.12
C HIS A 10 -1.22 13.71 -2.38
N SER A 11 -1.35 12.64 -1.60
CA SER A 11 -2.48 12.41 -0.69
C SER A 11 -2.33 13.16 0.65
N GLY A 12 -1.23 13.90 0.84
CA GLY A 12 -0.94 14.62 2.08
C GLY A 12 -0.46 13.70 3.20
N GLY A 13 0.05 12.52 2.86
CA GLY A 13 0.60 11.55 3.80
C GLY A 13 2.08 11.27 3.57
N TRP A 14 2.60 10.31 4.33
CA TRP A 14 3.96 9.79 4.20
C TRP A 14 4.00 8.28 4.45
N VAL A 15 5.08 7.66 3.96
CA VAL A 15 5.38 6.24 4.19
C VAL A 15 6.18 6.14 5.50
N GLU A 16 5.64 5.44 6.50
CA GLU A 16 6.37 5.13 7.74
C GLU A 16 7.40 4.01 7.53
N GLY A 17 7.09 3.09 6.63
CA GLY A 17 7.98 1.99 6.29
C GLY A 17 7.36 1.02 5.30
N HIS A 18 8.18 0.08 4.83
CA HIS A 18 7.72 -1.03 4.00
C HIS A 18 8.42 -2.32 4.39
N THR A 19 7.74 -3.44 4.19
CA THR A 19 8.27 -4.78 4.41
C THR A 19 8.05 -5.61 3.15
N LEU A 20 9.14 -6.11 2.57
CA LEU A 20 9.08 -7.11 1.51
C LEU A 20 8.77 -8.48 2.15
N LEU A 21 7.62 -9.06 1.85
CA LEU A 21 7.23 -10.39 2.33
C LEU A 21 7.78 -11.50 1.43
N SER A 22 7.84 -11.22 0.11
CA SER A 22 8.44 -12.09 -0.91
C SER A 22 8.87 -11.25 -2.12
N ASN A 23 9.43 -11.87 -3.15
CA ASN A 23 9.71 -11.21 -4.43
C ASN A 23 8.46 -10.70 -5.16
N ILE A 24 7.25 -11.12 -4.76
CA ILE A 24 5.97 -10.73 -5.35
C ILE A 24 5.06 -9.98 -4.38
N ALA A 25 5.46 -9.74 -3.12
CA ALA A 25 4.58 -9.10 -2.14
C ALA A 25 5.32 -8.10 -1.26
N THR A 26 4.79 -6.87 -1.17
CA THR A 26 5.28 -5.81 -0.29
C THR A 26 4.13 -5.21 0.50
N VAL A 27 4.39 -4.89 1.76
CA VAL A 27 3.45 -4.17 2.63
C VAL A 27 4.01 -2.78 2.89
N PHE A 28 3.22 -1.74 2.67
CA PHE A 28 3.53 -0.36 3.03
C PHE A 28 2.70 0.08 4.23
N LYS A 29 3.34 0.77 5.18
CA LYS A 29 2.70 1.43 6.30
C LYS A 29 2.70 2.92 6.05
N LEU A 30 1.52 3.53 6.09
CA LEU A 30 1.28 4.91 5.68
C LEU A 30 0.56 5.65 6.80
N GLU A 31 0.87 6.92 6.97
CA GLU A 31 0.06 7.88 7.72
C GLU A 31 -0.43 8.96 6.75
N LEU A 32 -1.74 9.22 6.75
CA LEU A 32 -2.37 10.23 5.90
C LEU A 32 -3.70 10.70 6.50
N PRO A 33 -4.15 11.93 6.20
CA PRO A 33 -5.47 12.38 6.61
C PRO A 33 -6.56 11.57 5.89
N VAL A 34 -7.74 11.43 6.50
CA VAL A 34 -8.86 10.68 5.90
C VAL A 34 -9.19 11.16 4.48
N LYS A 35 -9.17 12.48 4.23
CA LYS A 35 -9.36 13.04 2.88
C LYS A 35 -8.35 12.54 1.85
N GLY A 36 -7.13 12.23 2.31
CA GLY A 36 -6.05 11.71 1.48
C GLY A 36 -6.28 10.26 1.05
N LEU A 37 -7.12 9.51 1.77
CA LEU A 37 -7.35 8.09 1.47
C LEU A 37 -8.03 7.89 0.12
N GLN A 38 -9.04 8.71 -0.21
CA GLN A 38 -9.66 8.66 -1.53
C GLN A 38 -8.68 9.11 -2.63
N VAL A 39 -7.92 10.18 -2.38
CA VAL A 39 -6.89 10.66 -3.32
C VAL A 39 -5.83 9.60 -3.60
N LEU A 40 -5.45 8.83 -2.58
CA LEU A 40 -4.51 7.72 -2.73
C LEU A 40 -5.11 6.62 -3.61
N ALA A 41 -6.35 6.22 -3.35
CA ALA A 41 -7.05 5.22 -4.14
C ALA A 41 -7.14 5.62 -5.63
N ASP A 42 -7.52 6.87 -5.90
CA ASP A 42 -7.65 7.42 -7.26
C ASP A 42 -6.29 7.50 -7.98
N LYS A 43 -5.20 7.72 -7.24
CA LYS A 43 -3.84 7.78 -7.79
C LYS A 43 -3.20 6.42 -8.02
N LEU A 44 -3.63 5.38 -7.30
CA LEU A 44 -3.14 4.02 -7.48
C LEU A 44 -3.73 3.34 -8.72
N GLU A 45 -4.98 3.67 -9.08
CA GLU A 45 -5.66 3.12 -10.26
C GLU A 45 -4.91 3.30 -11.59
N PRO A 46 -4.39 4.50 -11.95
CA PRO A 46 -3.61 4.67 -13.18
C PRO A 46 -2.21 4.04 -13.12
N LEU A 47 -1.73 3.64 -11.94
CA LEU A 47 -0.43 2.97 -11.76
C LEU A 47 -0.54 1.45 -11.88
N GLU A 48 -1.68 0.94 -12.38
CA GLU A 48 -2.03 -0.49 -12.45
C GLU A 48 -2.05 -1.19 -11.08
N VAL A 49 -2.00 -0.43 -9.98
CA VAL A 49 -2.17 -0.93 -8.62
C VAL A 49 -3.67 -0.99 -8.33
N ARG A 50 -4.26 -2.15 -8.62
CA ARG A 50 -5.70 -2.37 -8.45
C ARG A 50 -6.04 -2.63 -6.98
N LEU A 51 -6.87 -1.76 -6.41
CA LEU A 51 -7.56 -2.08 -5.17
C LEU A 51 -8.63 -3.14 -5.43
N ASP A 52 -8.63 -4.19 -4.61
CA ASP A 52 -9.72 -5.17 -4.58
C ASP A 52 -11.02 -4.56 -4.01
N GLU A 53 -12.11 -5.31 -4.12
CA GLU A 53 -13.44 -4.86 -3.69
C GLU A 53 -13.47 -4.51 -2.20
N GLU A 54 -12.88 -5.35 -1.34
CA GLU A 54 -12.79 -5.13 0.10
C GLU A 54 -12.04 -3.83 0.45
N SER A 55 -10.95 -3.54 -0.27
CA SER A 55 -10.19 -2.30 -0.11
C SER A 55 -11.02 -1.09 -0.52
N ARG A 56 -11.79 -1.17 -1.62
CA ARG A 56 -12.66 -0.08 -2.07
C ARG A 56 -13.81 0.17 -1.08
N GLU A 57 -14.42 -0.89 -0.55
CA GLU A 57 -15.43 -0.79 0.51
C GLU A 57 -14.85 -0.16 1.77
N THR A 58 -13.63 -0.54 2.14
CA THR A 58 -12.93 0.05 3.29
C THR A 58 -12.68 1.54 3.10
N VAL A 59 -12.20 1.96 1.91
CA VAL A 59 -12.02 3.38 1.57
C VAL A 59 -13.35 4.13 1.65
N ALA A 60 -14.41 3.61 1.04
CA ALA A 60 -15.73 4.24 1.06
C ALA A 60 -16.31 4.34 2.48
N LYS A 61 -16.13 3.31 3.30
CA LYS A 61 -16.59 3.29 4.70
C LYS A 61 -15.84 4.31 5.54
N VAL A 62 -14.51 4.35 5.45
CA VAL A 62 -13.68 5.27 6.26
C VAL A 62 -13.94 6.71 5.86
N THR A 63 -14.02 7.00 4.56
CA THR A 63 -14.29 8.37 4.06
C THR A 63 -15.73 8.80 4.32
N GLY A 64 -16.70 7.89 4.29
CA GLY A 64 -18.12 8.17 4.55
C GLY A 64 -18.52 8.27 6.03
N THR A 65 -17.71 7.73 6.95
CA THR A 65 -18.00 7.74 8.41
C THR A 65 -17.14 8.71 9.21
N ALA A 66 -16.07 9.25 8.62
CA ALA A 66 -15.21 10.20 9.31
C ALA A 66 -15.91 11.54 9.55
N GLY A 67 -15.97 11.96 10.82
CA GLY A 67 -16.52 13.27 11.19
C GLY A 67 -15.63 14.43 10.75
N ASP A 68 -14.32 14.32 10.98
CA ASP A 68 -13.32 15.30 10.52
C ASP A 68 -12.41 14.67 9.44
N PRO A 69 -12.46 15.16 8.20
CA PRO A 69 -11.65 14.64 7.10
C PRO A 69 -10.14 14.95 7.22
N SER A 70 -9.75 15.78 8.19
CA SER A 70 -8.34 16.14 8.47
C SER A 70 -7.69 15.24 9.52
N VAL A 71 -8.45 14.35 10.17
CA VAL A 71 -7.90 13.37 11.12
C VAL A 71 -6.90 12.47 10.40
N GLU A 72 -5.72 12.33 10.98
CA GLU A 72 -4.70 11.42 10.49
C GLU A 72 -5.02 9.98 10.88
N ILE A 73 -4.89 9.08 9.91
CA ILE A 73 -5.15 7.66 10.07
C ILE A 73 -3.93 6.86 9.61
N ARG A 74 -3.77 5.69 10.24
CA ARG A 74 -2.79 4.69 9.83
C ARG A 74 -3.41 3.75 8.84
N VAL A 75 -2.72 3.55 7.72
CA VAL A 75 -3.18 2.71 6.61
C VAL A 75 -2.08 1.71 6.26
N THR A 76 -2.48 0.47 6.01
CA THR A 76 -1.59 -0.56 5.50
C THR A 76 -2.00 -0.86 4.06
N LEU A 77 -1.06 -0.75 3.13
CA LEU A 77 -1.26 -1.08 1.72
C LEU A 77 -0.47 -2.35 1.39
N ASN A 78 -1.19 -3.42 1.08
CA ASN A 78 -0.59 -4.67 0.62
C ASN A 78 -0.54 -4.65 -0.92
N VAL A 79 0.65 -4.72 -1.48
CA VAL A 79 0.88 -4.73 -2.93
C VAL A 79 1.41 -6.09 -3.33
N THR A 80 0.68 -6.75 -4.23
CA THR A 80 1.10 -7.99 -4.88
C THR A 80 1.52 -7.67 -6.31
N PHE A 81 2.76 -8.01 -6.67
CA PHE A 81 3.28 -7.87 -8.02
C PHE A 81 2.90 -9.10 -8.84
N ILE A 82 2.37 -8.88 -10.03
CA ILE A 82 2.15 -9.93 -11.03
C ILE A 82 3.33 -9.88 -11.99
N HIS A 83 4.28 -10.80 -11.84
CA HIS A 83 5.37 -11.00 -12.79
C HIS A 83 5.60 -12.51 -12.97
N ASP A 84 6.01 -12.90 -14.18
CA ASP A 84 6.31 -14.30 -14.55
C ASP A 84 7.74 -14.72 -14.13
N GLU A 85 8.41 -13.96 -13.27
CA GLU A 85 9.78 -14.28 -12.86
C GLU A 85 9.78 -15.42 -11.84
N PRO A 86 10.69 -16.41 -11.99
CA PRO A 86 10.78 -17.51 -11.05
C PRO A 86 11.03 -16.98 -9.63
N ASP A 87 10.33 -17.58 -8.66
CA ASP A 87 10.46 -17.24 -7.25
C ASP A 87 11.93 -17.17 -6.85
N LEU A 88 12.32 -16.08 -6.18
CA LEU A 88 13.69 -15.77 -5.83
C LEU A 88 14.07 -16.71 -4.68
N ARG A 89 14.45 -17.95 -5.02
CA ARG A 89 14.90 -18.97 -4.06
C ARG A 89 16.09 -18.40 -3.30
N ARG A 90 15.87 -17.92 -2.07
CA ARG A 90 16.95 -17.65 -1.14
C ARG A 90 17.69 -18.97 -0.95
N ALA A 91 18.98 -18.99 -1.26
CA ALA A 91 19.83 -20.12 -0.89
C ALA A 91 19.71 -20.29 0.63
N VAL A 92 19.10 -21.39 1.06
CA VAL A 92 19.13 -21.78 2.47
C VAL A 92 20.61 -22.08 2.75
N PRO A 93 21.28 -21.33 3.64
CA PRO A 93 22.63 -21.70 4.02
C PRO A 93 22.58 -23.13 4.58
N ALA A 94 23.46 -24.01 4.10
CA ALA A 94 23.58 -25.34 4.66
C ALA A 94 23.82 -25.18 6.17
N VAL A 95 22.96 -25.78 7.00
CA VAL A 95 23.18 -25.83 8.45
C VAL A 95 24.44 -26.65 8.68
N PRO A 96 25.54 -26.09 9.21
CA PRO A 96 26.68 -26.88 9.65
C PRO A 96 26.33 -27.46 11.02
N GLY A 97 26.10 -28.77 11.10
CA GLY A 97 25.88 -29.48 12.37
C GLY A 97 24.93 -30.65 12.23
#